data_AF-A0A9P6SRL3-F1
#
_entry.id   AF-A0A9P6SRL3-F1
#
_cell.length_a   1.000
_cell.length_b   1.000
_cell.length_c   1.000
_cell.angle_alpha   90.00
_cell.angle_beta   90.00
_cell.angle_gamma   90.00
#
_symmetry.space_group_name_H-M   'P 1'
#
loop_
_entity.id
_entity.type
_entity.pdbx_description
1 polymer ?
#
loop_
_entity_poly.entity_id
_entity_poly.type
_entity_poly.pdbx_seq_one_letter_code
_entity_poly.pdbx_strand_id
1 'polypeptide(L)'
;MGRGTSTVKLDIQDLITGTKHTERFRSGDMVEVTELDEHRCQFLYRSDGHLHLMNPETFEMYEVPESVLEGMLRLLIRSFGGAMEQICSRVKPAKSMLYPDKQIQLLMPDMSVHLSMFQPDPEVLGKPIAVKLPAQAVYQVKETQVSAAQASKGTLFKNADLENGIKVQVPEFINIGDKVVVDTETGKYVKRA
;
A
#
# COMPACT_ATOMS: atom_id res chain seq x y z
N MET A 1 41.98 16.72 -18.36
CA MET A 1 40.74 17.42 -18.75
C MET A 1 39.69 16.38 -19.13
N GLY A 2 38.75 16.03 -18.23
CA GLY A 2 37.68 15.08 -18.52
C GLY A 2 36.57 15.76 -19.32
N ARG A 3 36.44 15.45 -20.60
CA ARG A 3 35.35 15.89 -21.48
C ARG A 3 34.37 14.74 -21.69
N GLY A 4 33.53 14.46 -20.68
CA GLY A 4 32.45 13.49 -20.78
C GLY A 4 31.17 14.12 -20.29
N THR A 5 30.17 14.24 -21.17
CA THR A 5 28.82 14.67 -20.79
C THR A 5 28.25 13.72 -19.75
N SER A 6 27.81 14.25 -18.60
CA SER A 6 27.23 13.46 -17.53
C SER A 6 25.91 12.82 -17.97
N THR A 7 25.81 11.51 -17.81
CA THR A 7 24.58 10.74 -18.06
C THR A 7 24.02 10.24 -16.75
N VAL A 8 22.69 10.32 -16.58
CA VAL A 8 21.96 9.72 -15.46
C VAL A 8 21.33 8.42 -15.95
N LYS A 9 21.62 7.32 -15.26
CA LYS A 9 20.99 6.02 -15.51
C LYS A 9 19.77 5.90 -14.60
N LEU A 10 18.59 5.72 -15.17
CA LEU A 10 17.34 5.51 -14.44
C LEU A 10 16.82 4.10 -14.74
N ASP A 11 16.38 3.41 -13.70
CA ASP A 11 15.60 2.18 -13.83
C ASP A 11 14.13 2.58 -13.69
N ILE A 12 13.40 2.53 -14.80
CA ILE A 12 12.00 2.94 -14.95
C ILE A 12 11.14 1.69 -15.08
N GLN A 13 9.92 1.73 -14.55
CA GLN A 13 8.93 0.67 -14.77
C GLN A 13 7.79 1.24 -15.60
N ASP A 14 7.49 0.56 -16.71
CA ASP A 14 6.32 0.86 -17.54
C ASP A 14 5.05 0.62 -16.70
N LEU A 15 4.23 1.66 -16.55
CA LEU A 15 3.00 1.62 -15.74
C LEU A 15 1.91 0.73 -16.36
N ILE A 16 1.94 0.51 -17.68
CA ILE A 16 0.96 -0.27 -18.43
C ILE A 16 1.36 -1.74 -18.48
N THR A 17 2.62 -2.03 -18.82
CA THR A 17 3.11 -3.41 -19.03
C THR A 17 3.78 -3.98 -17.79
N GLY A 18 4.13 -3.14 -16.82
CA GLY A 18 4.91 -3.53 -15.63
C GLY A 18 6.36 -3.90 -15.94
N THR A 19 6.80 -3.74 -17.19
CA THR A 19 8.16 -4.08 -17.66
C THR A 19 9.16 -3.08 -17.12
N LYS A 20 10.32 -3.57 -16.66
CA LYS A 20 11.40 -2.71 -16.17
C LYS A 20 12.32 -2.35 -17.32
N HIS A 21 12.57 -1.06 -17.49
CA HIS A 21 13.46 -0.50 -18.47
C HIS A 21 14.60 0.22 -17.77
N THR A 22 15.80 0.02 -18.27
CA THR A 22 16.97 0.76 -17.80
C THR A 22 17.36 1.76 -18.88
N GLU A 23 17.06 3.02 -18.67
CA GLU A 23 17.27 4.08 -19.65
C GLU A 23 18.32 5.08 -19.17
N ARG A 24 19.05 5.68 -20.11
CA ARG A 24 20.13 6.61 -19.82
C ARG A 24 19.79 7.98 -20.40
N PHE A 25 19.60 8.95 -19.53
CA PHE A 25 19.33 10.33 -19.89
C PHE A 25 20.61 11.15 -19.87
N ARG A 26 20.74 12.07 -20.83
CA ARG A 26 21.77 13.09 -20.89
C ARG A 26 21.25 14.39 -20.29
N SER A 27 22.18 15.26 -19.88
CA SER A 27 21.83 16.62 -19.49
C SER A 27 21.29 17.38 -20.71
N GLY A 28 19.97 17.56 -20.77
CA GLY A 28 19.26 18.19 -21.88
C GLY A 28 18.12 17.37 -22.49
N ASP A 29 17.98 16.08 -22.15
CA ASP A 29 16.85 15.28 -22.62
C ASP A 29 15.54 15.78 -21.97
N MET A 30 14.54 16.03 -22.82
CA MET A 30 13.19 16.41 -22.37
C MET A 30 12.36 15.14 -22.17
N VAL A 31 11.82 14.97 -20.98
CA VAL A 31 10.91 13.88 -20.65
C VAL A 31 9.51 14.46 -20.58
N GLU A 32 8.57 13.81 -21.27
CA GLU A 32 7.16 14.14 -21.16
C GLU A 32 6.65 13.60 -19.83
N VAL A 33 6.14 14.50 -19.00
CA VAL A 33 5.55 14.14 -17.71
C VAL A 33 4.05 14.13 -17.89
N THR A 34 3.45 12.95 -17.73
CA THR A 34 2.00 12.79 -17.68
C THR A 34 1.58 12.65 -16.23
N GLU A 35 0.54 13.38 -15.83
CA GLU A 35 -0.02 13.31 -14.48
C GLU A 35 -0.88 12.05 -14.34
N LEU A 36 -0.80 11.39 -13.18
CA LEU A 36 -1.75 10.35 -12.82
C LEU A 36 -2.93 11.02 -12.15
N ASP A 37 -4.13 10.60 -12.55
CA ASP A 37 -5.35 11.10 -11.93
C ASP A 37 -5.68 10.26 -10.70
N GLU A 38 -5.74 10.90 -9.53
CA GLU A 38 -6.02 10.25 -8.25
C GLU A 38 -7.47 10.47 -7.83
N HIS A 39 -8.27 9.42 -7.93
CA HIS A 39 -9.66 9.44 -7.49
C HIS A 39 -9.77 8.89 -6.07
N ARG A 40 -10.49 9.61 -5.20
CA ARG A 40 -10.84 9.09 -3.88
C ARG A 40 -12.09 8.22 -4.02
N CYS A 41 -11.94 6.91 -3.85
CA CYS A 41 -13.02 5.95 -4.01
C CYS A 41 -13.34 5.25 -2.68
N GLN A 42 -14.53 4.68 -2.57
CA GLN A 42 -14.94 3.76 -1.53
C GLN A 42 -14.90 2.34 -2.07
N PHE A 43 -14.27 1.43 -1.32
CA PHE A 43 -14.32 0.01 -1.63
C PHE A 43 -15.69 -0.56 -1.26
N LEU A 44 -16.35 -1.24 -2.20
CA LEU A 44 -17.66 -1.84 -1.97
C LEU A 44 -17.51 -3.32 -1.59
N TYR A 45 -17.05 -4.12 -2.53
CA TYR A 45 -16.86 -5.55 -2.37
C TYR A 45 -15.84 -6.08 -3.38
N ARG A 46 -15.44 -7.32 -3.15
CA ARG A 46 -14.51 -8.07 -3.99
C ARG A 46 -15.27 -9.22 -4.63
N SER A 47 -15.24 -9.30 -5.96
CA SER A 47 -15.89 -10.36 -6.73
C SER A 47 -14.98 -10.82 -7.86
N ASP A 48 -14.89 -12.13 -8.09
CA ASP A 48 -14.17 -12.71 -9.23
C ASP A 48 -12.73 -12.20 -9.44
N GLY A 49 -11.99 -11.94 -8.34
CA GLY A 49 -10.62 -11.40 -8.42
C GLY A 49 -10.53 -9.91 -8.82
N HIS A 50 -11.66 -9.21 -8.80
CA HIS A 50 -11.78 -7.78 -9.03
C HIS A 50 -12.30 -7.07 -7.76
N LEU A 51 -11.79 -5.88 -7.54
CA LEU A 51 -12.19 -4.93 -6.52
C LEU A 51 -13.17 -3.96 -7.16
N HIS A 52 -14.39 -3.91 -6.64
CA HIS A 52 -15.38 -2.92 -7.03
C HIS A 52 -15.24 -1.69 -6.14
N LEU A 53 -14.88 -0.58 -6.75
CA LEU A 53 -14.71 0.72 -6.12
C LEU A 53 -15.78 1.67 -6.62
N MET A 54 -16.20 2.62 -5.78
CA MET A 54 -17.18 3.64 -6.14
C MET A 54 -16.65 5.01 -5.75
N ASN A 55 -16.68 5.97 -6.66
CA ASN A 55 -16.42 7.36 -6.32
C ASN A 55 -17.63 7.94 -5.58
N PRO A 56 -17.51 8.39 -4.31
CA PRO A 56 -18.62 8.97 -3.57
C PRO A 56 -19.04 10.36 -4.09
N GLU A 57 -18.21 11.04 -4.89
CA GLU A 57 -18.50 12.36 -5.45
C GLU A 57 -19.22 12.25 -6.80
N THR A 58 -18.74 11.39 -7.69
CA THR A 58 -19.30 11.24 -9.05
C THR A 58 -20.24 10.06 -9.20
N PHE A 59 -20.35 9.18 -8.19
CA PHE A 59 -21.07 7.91 -8.24
C PHE A 59 -20.58 6.94 -9.33
N GLU A 60 -19.40 7.19 -9.90
CA GLU A 60 -18.77 6.31 -10.88
C GLU A 60 -18.26 5.03 -10.22
N MET A 61 -18.44 3.91 -10.92
CA MET A 61 -17.98 2.60 -10.46
C MET A 61 -16.74 2.19 -11.25
N TYR A 62 -15.68 1.82 -10.52
CA TYR A 62 -14.45 1.29 -11.10
C TYR A 62 -14.31 -0.17 -10.72
N GLU A 63 -14.05 -1.00 -11.72
CA GLU A 63 -13.66 -2.39 -11.53
C GLU A 63 -12.15 -2.48 -11.71
N VAL A 64 -11.45 -2.90 -10.65
CA VAL A 64 -9.99 -2.91 -10.62
C VAL A 64 -9.52 -4.31 -10.27
N PRO A 65 -8.66 -4.96 -11.06
CA PRO A 65 -8.16 -6.28 -10.71
C PRO A 65 -7.34 -6.22 -9.42
N GLU A 66 -7.41 -7.27 -8.59
CA GLU A 66 -6.68 -7.34 -7.30
C GLU A 66 -5.16 -7.15 -7.45
N SER A 67 -4.61 -7.49 -8.61
CA SER A 67 -3.18 -7.32 -8.94
C SER A 67 -2.71 -5.85 -8.92
N VAL A 68 -3.63 -4.89 -9.04
CA VAL A 68 -3.35 -3.45 -9.04
C VAL A 68 -3.24 -2.89 -7.60
N LEU A 69 -3.79 -3.58 -6.60
CA LEU A 69 -3.57 -3.23 -5.18
C LEU A 69 -2.07 -3.31 -4.82
N GLU A 70 -1.30 -4.12 -5.53
CA GLU A 70 0.14 -4.32 -5.32
C GLU A 70 1.01 -3.16 -5.83
N GLY A 71 0.43 -2.20 -6.57
CA GLY A 71 1.13 -1.26 -7.45
C GLY A 71 2.19 -0.37 -6.78
N MET A 72 2.01 0.01 -5.51
CA MET A 72 3.03 0.80 -4.79
C MET A 72 4.20 -0.04 -4.24
N LEU A 73 3.97 -1.31 -3.90
CA LEU A 73 5.01 -2.20 -3.35
C LEU A 73 6.04 -2.61 -4.41
N ARG A 74 5.64 -2.68 -5.69
CA ARG A 74 6.53 -3.06 -6.79
C ARG A 74 7.36 -1.91 -7.36
N LEU A 75 6.89 -0.67 -7.24
CA LEU A 75 7.61 0.52 -7.72
C LEU A 75 8.85 0.84 -6.87
N LEU A 76 8.87 0.45 -5.60
CA LEU A 76 10.02 0.68 -4.69
C LEU A 76 10.93 -0.53 -4.51
N ILE A 77 10.53 -1.75 -4.92
CA ILE A 77 11.33 -2.95 -4.72
C ILE A 77 11.95 -3.41 -6.06
N ARG A 78 13.30 -3.30 -6.10
CA ARG A 78 14.22 -3.47 -7.23
C ARG A 78 14.45 -2.21 -8.07
N SER A 79 14.98 -1.17 -7.42
CA SER A 79 16.24 -0.60 -7.90
C SER A 79 17.35 -1.05 -6.93
N PHE A 80 18.62 -0.80 -7.25
CA PHE A 80 19.85 -1.14 -6.52
C PHE A 80 20.52 -2.46 -6.90
N GLY A 81 21.06 -2.47 -8.13
CA GLY A 81 22.30 -3.18 -8.42
C GLY A 81 23.51 -2.30 -8.10
N GLY A 82 24.36 -2.77 -7.18
CA GLY A 82 25.79 -2.44 -7.08
C GLY A 82 26.17 -1.07 -6.51
N ALA A 83 26.83 -1.10 -5.33
CA ALA A 83 27.56 -0.01 -4.66
C ALA A 83 26.83 0.93 -3.68
N MET A 84 25.73 0.48 -3.05
CA MET A 84 25.09 1.22 -1.93
C MET A 84 24.80 0.36 -0.69
N GLU A 85 25.65 -0.63 -0.41
CA GLU A 85 25.57 -1.43 0.83
C GLU A 85 25.89 -0.61 2.09
N GLN A 86 26.50 0.58 1.95
CA GLN A 86 26.81 1.46 3.08
C GLN A 86 25.74 2.52 3.41
N ILE A 87 24.93 2.99 2.44
CA ILE A 87 23.84 3.96 2.72
C ILE A 87 22.53 3.27 3.10
N CYS A 88 22.25 2.08 2.55
CA CYS A 88 21.10 1.25 2.96
C CYS A 88 21.18 0.71 4.40
N SER A 89 22.30 0.90 5.10
CA SER A 89 22.34 0.66 6.56
C SER A 89 21.48 1.64 7.35
N ARG A 90 21.12 2.80 6.76
CA ARG A 90 20.38 3.88 7.43
C ARG A 90 18.90 3.97 7.04
N VAL A 91 18.49 3.33 5.94
CA VAL A 91 17.09 3.09 5.60
C VAL A 91 16.86 1.59 5.76
N LYS A 92 16.48 1.18 6.98
CA LYS A 92 16.12 -0.21 7.25
C LYS A 92 15.07 -0.62 6.21
N PRO A 93 15.22 -1.75 5.50
CA PRO A 93 14.09 -2.30 4.75
C PRO A 93 12.94 -2.40 5.75
N ALA A 94 11.79 -1.83 5.41
CA ALA A 94 10.59 -1.97 6.23
C ALA A 94 10.26 -3.46 6.27
N LYS A 95 10.86 -4.18 7.21
CA LYS A 95 10.71 -5.62 7.49
C LYS A 95 9.29 -5.96 8.00
N SER A 96 8.38 -5.03 7.77
CA SER A 96 7.04 -4.88 8.30
C SER A 96 6.21 -4.20 7.19
N MET A 97 6.39 -4.62 5.94
CA MET A 97 5.46 -4.30 4.87
C MET A 97 4.67 -5.57 4.63
N LEU A 98 3.36 -5.51 4.85
CA LEU A 98 2.48 -6.66 4.68
C LEU A 98 2.59 -7.19 3.24
N TYR A 99 2.69 -8.51 3.10
CA TYR A 99 2.63 -9.18 1.80
C TYR A 99 1.31 -8.83 1.08
N PRO A 100 1.30 -8.73 -0.25
CA PRO A 100 0.13 -8.30 -1.04
C PRO A 100 -1.13 -9.12 -0.73
N ASP A 101 -1.00 -10.42 -0.49
CA ASP A 101 -2.10 -11.31 -0.08
C ASP A 101 -2.77 -10.89 1.23
N LYS A 102 -2.00 -10.28 2.15
CA LYS A 102 -2.53 -9.77 3.42
C LYS A 102 -3.15 -8.38 3.31
N GLN A 103 -2.79 -7.59 2.30
CA GLN A 103 -3.42 -6.29 2.05
C GLN A 103 -4.84 -6.43 1.51
N ILE A 104 -5.09 -7.46 0.70
CA ILE A 104 -6.45 -7.78 0.25
C ILE A 104 -7.35 -8.15 1.44
N GLN A 105 -6.79 -8.86 2.44
CA GLN A 105 -7.48 -9.20 3.69
C GLN A 105 -7.71 -7.99 4.60
N LEU A 106 -7.03 -6.86 4.39
CA LEU A 106 -7.26 -5.62 5.14
C LEU A 106 -8.44 -4.80 4.60
N LEU A 107 -8.91 -5.07 3.39
CA LEU A 107 -10.02 -4.32 2.80
C LEU A 107 -11.34 -4.64 3.51
N MET A 108 -11.99 -3.59 3.97
CA MET A 108 -13.33 -3.64 4.56
C MET A 108 -14.31 -2.92 3.63
N PRO A 109 -15.55 -3.39 3.51
CA PRO A 109 -16.60 -2.64 2.79
C PRO A 109 -16.71 -1.23 3.37
N ASP A 110 -16.97 -0.26 2.50
CA ASP A 110 -17.07 1.20 2.78
C ASP A 110 -15.72 1.92 3.05
N MET A 111 -14.58 1.22 2.90
CA MET A 111 -13.26 1.82 3.14
C MET A 111 -12.87 2.81 2.05
N SER A 112 -12.48 4.04 2.44
CA SER A 112 -11.94 5.02 1.49
C SER A 112 -10.53 4.62 1.02
N VAL A 113 -10.36 4.42 -0.28
CA VAL A 113 -9.10 4.10 -0.96
C VAL A 113 -8.80 5.16 -2.02
N HIS A 114 -7.52 5.35 -2.36
CA HIS A 114 -7.12 6.21 -3.47
C HIS A 114 -6.84 5.34 -4.71
N LEU A 115 -7.57 5.58 -5.79
CA LEU A 115 -7.37 4.94 -7.08
C LEU A 115 -6.55 5.87 -7.97
N SER A 116 -5.32 5.47 -8.30
CA SER A 116 -4.49 6.16 -9.29
C SER A 116 -4.77 5.57 -10.66
N MET A 117 -5.31 6.37 -11.56
CA MET A 117 -5.56 6.02 -12.95
C MET A 117 -4.59 6.75 -13.87
N PHE A 118 -4.16 6.06 -14.93
CA PHE A 118 -3.42 6.66 -16.02
C PHE A 118 -4.32 6.75 -17.24
N GLN A 119 -4.52 7.98 -17.72
CA GLN A 119 -5.29 8.27 -18.90
C GLN A 119 -4.37 8.94 -19.93
N PRO A 120 -3.83 8.17 -20.90
CA PRO A 120 -2.94 8.72 -21.92
C PRO A 120 -3.66 9.66 -22.89
N ASP A 121 -4.95 9.43 -23.12
CA ASP A 121 -5.81 10.21 -24.01
C ASP A 121 -7.19 10.42 -23.36
N PRO A 122 -7.80 11.60 -23.49
CA PRO A 122 -9.11 11.90 -22.91
C PRO A 122 -10.25 11.05 -23.49
N GLU A 123 -10.04 10.42 -24.65
CA GLU A 123 -11.02 9.55 -25.32
C GLU A 123 -10.86 8.06 -24.97
N VAL A 124 -9.78 7.67 -24.27
CA VAL A 124 -9.50 6.28 -23.91
C VAL A 124 -9.96 6.01 -22.48
N LEU A 125 -10.56 4.83 -22.26
CA LEU A 125 -10.94 4.35 -20.93
C LEU A 125 -9.71 4.32 -20.01
N GLY A 126 -9.73 5.14 -18.95
CA GLY A 126 -8.62 5.26 -18.01
C GLY A 126 -8.23 3.90 -17.43
N LYS A 127 -6.93 3.60 -17.41
CA LYS A 127 -6.44 2.32 -16.89
C LYS A 127 -6.09 2.49 -15.40
N PRO A 128 -6.62 1.64 -14.50
CA PRO A 128 -6.23 1.67 -13.10
C PRO A 128 -4.78 1.16 -12.97
N ILE A 129 -3.92 1.97 -12.33
CA ILE A 129 -2.49 1.69 -12.17
C ILE A 129 -2.16 1.20 -10.77
N ALA A 130 -2.73 1.85 -9.76
CA ALA A 130 -2.51 1.49 -8.38
C ALA A 130 -3.74 1.81 -7.53
N VAL A 131 -4.01 0.96 -6.55
CA VAL A 131 -4.95 1.27 -5.47
C VAL A 131 -4.16 1.42 -4.19
N LYS A 132 -4.22 2.60 -3.59
CA LYS A 132 -3.56 2.91 -2.33
C LYS A 132 -4.58 2.85 -1.20
N LEU A 133 -4.28 2.00 -0.22
CA LEU A 133 -5.02 1.91 1.03
C LEU A 133 -4.74 3.18 1.89
N PRO A 134 -5.73 3.63 2.69
CA PRO A 134 -5.49 4.67 3.68
C PRO A 134 -4.50 4.14 4.71
N ALA A 135 -3.57 4.99 5.18
CA ALA A 135 -2.49 4.58 6.08
C ALA A 135 -2.98 3.90 7.37
N GLN A 136 -4.20 4.24 7.81
CA GLN A 136 -4.83 3.69 8.99
C GLN A 136 -6.25 3.25 8.66
N ALA A 137 -6.63 2.09 9.17
CA ALA A 137 -7.98 1.54 9.06
C ALA A 137 -8.48 1.08 10.42
N VAL A 138 -9.79 1.14 10.61
CA VAL A 138 -10.47 0.76 11.86
C VAL A 138 -11.03 -0.64 11.71
N TYR A 139 -10.71 -1.51 12.65
CA TYR A 139 -11.19 -2.89 12.70
C TYR A 139 -11.78 -3.22 14.06
N GLN A 140 -12.83 -4.01 14.09
CA GLN A 140 -13.39 -4.56 15.31
C GLN A 140 -12.64 -5.83 15.73
N VAL A 141 -12.38 -5.96 17.04
CA VAL A 141 -11.79 -7.19 17.60
C VAL A 141 -12.85 -8.27 17.73
N LYS A 142 -12.65 -9.38 17.02
CA LYS A 142 -13.55 -10.54 17.04
C LYS A 142 -13.23 -11.51 18.17
N GLU A 143 -11.95 -11.80 18.38
CA GLU A 143 -11.49 -12.70 19.44
C GLU A 143 -10.16 -12.19 20.01
N THR A 144 -9.94 -12.36 21.31
CA THR A 144 -8.66 -12.03 21.92
C THR A 144 -8.32 -13.03 23.00
N GLN A 145 -7.02 -13.31 23.16
CA GLN A 145 -6.55 -14.19 24.21
C GLN A 145 -6.73 -13.54 25.58
N VAL A 146 -7.19 -14.31 26.56
CA VAL A 146 -7.34 -13.84 27.94
C VAL A 146 -5.96 -13.74 28.56
N SER A 147 -5.51 -12.52 28.88
CA SER A 147 -4.27 -12.32 29.63
C SER A 147 -4.42 -12.95 31.02
N ALA A 148 -3.61 -13.97 31.33
CA ALA A 148 -3.43 -14.39 32.72
C ALA A 148 -2.73 -13.25 33.44
N ALA A 149 -3.40 -12.64 34.41
CA ALA A 149 -2.88 -11.52 35.19
C ALA A 149 -1.55 -11.92 35.87
N GLN A 150 -0.43 -11.53 35.26
CA GLN A 150 0.88 -11.52 35.91
C GLN A 150 1.37 -10.08 35.91
N ALA A 151 1.44 -9.51 37.11
CA ALA A 151 1.92 -8.17 37.35
C ALA A 151 3.38 -8.04 36.88
N SER A 152 3.57 -7.57 35.65
CA SER A 152 4.87 -7.14 35.15
C SER A 152 4.78 -5.66 34.81
N LYS A 153 5.64 -4.86 35.44
CA LYS A 153 5.83 -3.44 35.12
C LYS A 153 6.39 -3.34 33.68
N GLY A 154 5.49 -3.27 32.71
CA GLY A 154 5.79 -3.10 31.29
C GLY A 154 4.51 -3.15 30.46
N THR A 155 4.49 -2.51 29.30
CA THR A 155 3.37 -2.58 28.36
C THR A 155 3.25 -4.01 27.82
N LEU A 156 2.26 -4.77 28.29
CA LEU A 156 1.97 -6.12 27.82
C LEU A 156 1.08 -6.06 26.58
N PHE A 157 1.47 -6.81 25.56
CA PHE A 157 0.70 -7.00 24.33
C PHE A 157 0.15 -8.42 24.28
N LYS A 158 -1.13 -8.56 23.92
CA LYS A 158 -1.80 -9.83 23.65
C LYS A 158 -2.12 -9.94 22.17
N ASN A 159 -2.30 -11.17 21.70
CA ASN A 159 -2.79 -11.40 20.34
C ASN A 159 -4.31 -11.23 20.31
N ALA A 160 -4.79 -10.50 19.30
CA ALA A 160 -6.19 -10.36 18.98
C ALA A 160 -6.42 -10.67 17.50
N ASP A 161 -7.49 -11.41 17.24
CA ASP A 161 -8.02 -11.68 15.92
C ASP A 161 -9.07 -10.61 15.59
N LEU A 162 -8.84 -9.89 14.49
CA LEU A 162 -9.73 -8.86 13.97
C LEU A 162 -10.88 -9.48 13.16
N GLU A 163 -11.92 -8.69 12.87
CA GLU A 163 -13.07 -9.12 12.08
C GLU A 163 -12.73 -9.68 10.69
N ASN A 164 -11.64 -9.19 10.10
CA ASN A 164 -11.10 -9.63 8.82
C ASN A 164 -10.18 -10.86 8.91
N GLY A 165 -10.01 -11.45 10.10
CA GLY A 165 -9.18 -12.64 10.34
C GLY A 165 -7.69 -12.36 10.51
N ILE A 166 -7.27 -11.10 10.55
CA ILE A 166 -5.87 -10.72 10.77
C ILE A 166 -5.55 -10.73 12.26
N LYS A 167 -4.42 -11.34 12.61
CA LYS A 167 -3.86 -11.33 13.97
C LYS A 167 -2.99 -10.11 14.20
N VAL A 168 -3.36 -9.29 15.18
CA VAL A 168 -2.61 -8.09 15.58
C VAL A 168 -2.27 -8.17 17.06
N GLN A 169 -1.09 -7.64 17.42
CA GLN A 169 -0.70 -7.46 18.81
C GLN A 169 -1.34 -6.19 19.35
N VAL A 170 -2.26 -6.34 20.30
CA VAL A 170 -3.00 -5.24 20.94
C VAL A 170 -2.67 -5.19 22.43
N PRO A 171 -2.76 -4.02 23.08
CA PRO A 171 -2.59 -3.92 24.53
C PRO A 171 -3.63 -4.73 25.31
N GLU A 172 -3.31 -5.08 26.56
CA GLU A 172 -4.18 -5.92 27.40
C GLU A 172 -5.60 -5.35 27.64
N PHE A 173 -5.74 -4.02 27.62
CA PHE A 173 -7.00 -3.32 27.89
C PHE A 173 -8.04 -3.40 26.77
N ILE A 174 -7.68 -3.90 25.59
CA ILE A 174 -8.60 -4.05 24.45
C ILE A 174 -9.46 -5.30 24.65
N ASN A 175 -10.79 -5.16 24.65
CA ASN A 175 -11.71 -6.29 24.82
C ASN A 175 -12.33 -6.71 23.48
N ILE A 176 -13.03 -7.84 23.50
CA ILE A 176 -13.83 -8.30 22.35
C ILE A 176 -14.89 -7.24 22.06
N GLY A 177 -15.01 -6.83 20.79
CA GLY A 177 -15.94 -5.81 20.34
C GLY A 177 -15.39 -4.37 20.34
N ASP A 178 -14.23 -4.10 20.95
CA ASP A 178 -13.56 -2.80 20.81
C ASP A 178 -13.12 -2.55 19.36
N LYS A 179 -13.18 -1.29 18.93
CA LYS A 179 -12.66 -0.84 17.64
C LYS A 179 -11.22 -0.37 17.81
N VAL A 180 -10.32 -0.92 17.00
CA VAL A 180 -8.90 -0.59 17.02
C VAL A 180 -8.47 -0.02 15.68
N VAL A 181 -7.60 0.98 15.73
CA VAL A 181 -6.95 1.56 14.56
C VAL A 181 -5.66 0.80 14.30
N VAL A 182 -5.56 0.21 13.11
CA VAL A 182 -4.40 -0.54 12.64
C VAL A 182 -3.79 0.18 11.45
N ASP A 183 -2.47 0.23 11.43
CA ASP A 183 -1.69 0.74 10.32
C ASP A 183 -1.67 -0.30 9.19
N THR A 184 -2.17 0.05 8.00
CA THR A 184 -2.35 -0.91 6.89
C THR A 184 -1.05 -1.24 6.16
N GLU A 185 -0.01 -0.42 6.35
CA GLU A 185 1.31 -0.68 5.78
C GLU A 185 2.07 -1.70 6.64
N THR A 186 2.00 -1.52 7.97
CA THR A 186 2.76 -2.32 8.93
C THR A 186 1.99 -3.45 9.60
N GLY A 187 0.67 -3.40 9.58
CA GLY A 187 -0.22 -4.36 10.27
C GLY A 187 -0.17 -4.22 11.79
N LYS A 188 0.28 -3.07 12.29
CA LYS A 188 0.45 -2.83 13.73
C LYS A 188 -0.71 -2.03 14.31
N TYR A 189 -1.03 -2.32 15.56
CA TYR A 189 -1.93 -1.50 16.34
C TYR A 189 -1.35 -0.09 16.55
N VAL A 190 -2.17 0.93 16.30
CA VAL A 190 -1.82 2.35 16.53
C VAL A 190 -2.49 2.86 17.80
N LYS A 191 -3.82 2.77 17.85
CA LYS A 191 -4.65 3.32 18.95
C LYS A 191 -6.02 2.65 18.99
N ARG A 192 -6.77 2.87 20.08
CA ARG A 192 -8.20 2.54 20.16
C ARG A 192 -9.00 3.63 19.44
N ALA A 193 -10.01 3.24 18.67
CA ALA A 193 -10.89 4.16 17.96
C ALA A 193 -11.96 4.76 18.88
#